data_AF-A0A1D6KIE1-F1
#
_entry.id   AF-A0A1D6KIE1-F1
#
_cell.length_a   1.000
_cell.length_b   1.000
_cell.length_c   1.000
_cell.angle_alpha   90.00
_cell.angle_beta   90.00
_cell.angle_gamma   90.00
#
_symmetry.space_group_name_H-M   'P 1'
#
loop_
_entity.id
_entity.type
_entity.pdbx_description
1 polymer ?
#
loop_
_entity_poly.entity_id
_entity_poly.type
_entity_poly.pdbx_seq_one_letter_code
_entity_poly.pdbx_strand_id
1 'polypeptide(L)'
;MWYRLGVHLIVSNNVCLKVAKESADVIILDDNFSTIVTVAKWGRSVYINIQKFVQFQLTVNVVALIVNFSSACLIGSAPLTAVQLLWVNMIMDTLGALALATEPPNDELMKRTPVGRKGNFISNTMWRNIMGQALYQFLVIWYLQSRGKRLFWIDEGAADADLVLNTVIFNCFVFCQVFNEVNSREMERVNVFRGILDNNVFVMVLGSTVVFQFVIVQCLGSFANTTPLSLAQWVACVAIGFVGMPIAVAVKMVPVE
;
A
#
# COMPACT_ATOMS: atom_id res chain seq x y z
N MET A 1 -13.29 -17.66 -11.79
CA MET A 1 -11.95 -17.52 -11.19
C MET A 1 -11.23 -18.86 -11.13
N TRP A 2 -11.87 -19.91 -10.60
CA TRP A 2 -11.36 -21.29 -10.54
C TRP A 2 -11.08 -21.95 -11.92
N TYR A 3 -11.96 -21.69 -12.89
CA TYR A 3 -11.77 -22.14 -14.28
C TYR A 3 -10.54 -21.53 -15.01
N ARG A 4 -9.81 -20.59 -14.39
CA ARG A 4 -8.58 -19.99 -14.91
C ARG A 4 -7.31 -20.64 -14.36
N LEU A 5 -7.41 -21.39 -13.26
CA LEU A 5 -6.31 -22.09 -12.60
C LEU A 5 -6.33 -23.60 -12.85
N GLY A 6 -7.27 -24.12 -13.66
CA GLY A 6 -7.45 -25.55 -13.86
C GLY A 6 -8.04 -26.25 -12.63
N VAL A 7 -8.67 -25.50 -11.72
CA VAL A 7 -9.12 -26.04 -10.44
C VAL A 7 -10.34 -26.92 -10.61
N HIS A 8 -10.21 -28.20 -10.26
CA HIS A 8 -11.27 -29.19 -10.25
C HIS A 8 -12.07 -29.09 -8.95
N LEU A 9 -13.29 -28.57 -9.04
CA LEU A 9 -14.20 -28.43 -7.90
C LEU A 9 -15.10 -29.67 -7.83
N ILE A 10 -15.08 -30.39 -6.71
CA ILE A 10 -15.91 -31.58 -6.51
C ILE A 10 -16.79 -31.39 -5.27
N VAL A 11 -18.10 -31.50 -5.47
CA VAL A 11 -19.08 -31.55 -4.37
C VAL A 11 -19.09 -33.00 -3.87
N SER A 12 -18.66 -33.18 -2.62
CA SER A 12 -18.50 -34.51 -2.04
C SER A 12 -19.71 -34.90 -1.21
N ASN A 13 -20.68 -35.58 -1.81
CA ASN A 13 -21.60 -36.42 -1.03
C ASN A 13 -20.84 -37.65 -0.50
N ASN A 14 -21.42 -38.37 0.47
CA ASN A 14 -20.89 -39.66 0.97
C ASN A 14 -20.67 -40.74 -0.12
N VAL A 15 -21.10 -40.48 -1.36
CA VAL A 15 -21.00 -41.36 -2.53
C VAL A 15 -19.78 -41.04 -3.43
N CYS A 16 -19.06 -39.93 -3.21
CA CYS A 16 -17.93 -39.54 -4.06
C CYS A 16 -16.70 -40.43 -3.81
N LEU A 17 -16.16 -41.04 -4.87
CA LEU A 17 -14.96 -41.89 -4.84
C LEU A 17 -13.76 -41.13 -4.25
N LYS A 18 -12.98 -41.78 -3.38
CA LYS A 18 -11.77 -41.19 -2.77
C LYS A 18 -10.79 -40.64 -3.81
N VAL A 19 -10.66 -41.31 -4.95
CA VAL A 19 -9.80 -40.88 -6.08
C VAL A 19 -10.25 -39.54 -6.65
N ALA A 20 -11.57 -39.29 -6.70
CA ALA A 20 -12.11 -38.01 -7.14
C ALA A 20 -11.86 -36.92 -6.09
N LYS A 21 -11.89 -37.23 -4.79
CA LYS A 21 -11.53 -36.30 -3.72
C LYS A 21 -10.04 -35.93 -3.75
N GLU A 22 -9.15 -36.90 -4.00
CA GLU A 22 -7.71 -36.68 -4.08
C GLU A 22 -7.29 -35.88 -5.32
N SER A 23 -8.13 -35.84 -6.36
CA SER A 23 -7.88 -35.07 -7.58
C SER A 23 -8.53 -33.68 -7.58
N ALA A 24 -9.27 -33.31 -6.53
CA ALA A 24 -9.98 -32.03 -6.43
C ALA A 24 -9.13 -30.99 -5.68
N ASP A 25 -9.00 -29.79 -6.24
CA ASP A 25 -8.33 -28.68 -5.53
C ASP A 25 -9.24 -28.05 -4.46
N VAL A 26 -10.56 -28.25 -4.56
CA VAL A 26 -11.54 -27.81 -3.56
C VAL A 26 -12.60 -28.89 -3.38
N ILE A 27 -12.70 -29.40 -2.15
CA ILE A 27 -13.70 -30.39 -1.73
C ILE A 27 -14.76 -29.68 -0.90
N ILE A 28 -16.01 -29.75 -1.33
CA ILE A 28 -17.13 -29.23 -0.54
C ILE A 28 -17.63 -30.34 0.36
N LEU A 29 -17.52 -30.12 1.67
CA LEU A 29 -17.86 -31.09 2.71
C LEU A 29 -19.37 -31.19 2.96
N ASP A 30 -20.12 -30.12 2.66
CA ASP A 30 -21.58 -30.06 2.80
C ASP A 30 -22.26 -30.15 1.43
N ASP A 31 -23.34 -30.93 1.31
CA ASP A 31 -24.12 -31.09 0.07
C ASP A 31 -24.94 -29.84 -0.34
N ASN A 32 -24.57 -28.67 0.18
CA ASN A 32 -25.29 -27.42 -0.06
C ASN A 32 -24.63 -26.59 -1.17
N PHE A 33 -25.39 -26.34 -2.24
CA PHE A 33 -24.99 -25.44 -3.32
C PHE A 33 -24.70 -24.00 -2.84
N SER A 34 -25.22 -23.58 -1.68
CA SER A 34 -24.86 -22.28 -1.08
C SER A 34 -23.38 -22.18 -0.75
N THR A 35 -22.73 -23.29 -0.39
CA THR A 35 -21.30 -23.33 -0.05
C THR A 35 -20.44 -23.02 -1.28
N ILE A 36 -20.86 -23.43 -2.48
CA ILE A 36 -20.20 -23.07 -3.74
C ILE A 36 -20.21 -21.55 -3.94
N VAL A 37 -21.34 -20.91 -3.68
CA VAL A 37 -21.49 -19.45 -3.83
C VAL A 37 -20.60 -18.71 -2.81
N THR A 38 -20.58 -19.19 -1.57
CA THR A 38 -19.72 -18.64 -0.51
C THR A 38 -18.24 -18.76 -0.88
N VAL A 39 -17.79 -19.94 -1.31
CA VAL A 39 -16.39 -20.17 -1.75
C VAL A 39 -16.04 -19.29 -2.96
N ALA A 40 -16.96 -19.13 -3.92
CA ALA A 40 -16.76 -18.23 -5.05
C ALA A 40 -16.63 -16.76 -4.62
N LYS A 41 -17.42 -16.32 -3.63
CA LYS A 41 -17.35 -14.98 -3.04
C LYS A 41 -16.00 -14.74 -2.36
N TRP A 42 -15.54 -15.70 -1.57
CA TRP A 42 -14.22 -15.66 -0.92
C TRP A 42 -13.07 -15.63 -1.92
N GLY A 43 -13.11 -16.48 -2.96
CA GLY A 43 -12.10 -16.47 -4.01
C GLY A 43 -12.00 -15.12 -4.73
N ARG A 44 -13.15 -14.50 -5.04
CA ARG A 44 -13.20 -13.15 -5.63
C ARG A 44 -12.61 -12.09 -4.69
N SER A 45 -12.88 -12.19 -3.40
CA SER A 45 -12.31 -11.29 -2.39
C SER A 45 -10.78 -11.38 -2.35
N VAL A 46 -10.25 -12.61 -2.31
CA VAL A 46 -8.79 -12.84 -2.31
C VAL A 46 -8.14 -12.24 -3.55
N TYR A 47 -8.74 -12.39 -4.75
CA TYR A 47 -8.23 -11.75 -5.96
C TYR A 47 -8.06 -10.25 -5.82
N ILE A 48 -9.12 -9.60 -5.33
CA ILE A 48 -9.19 -8.15 -5.21
C ILE A 48 -8.21 -7.68 -4.13
N ASN A 49 -8.08 -8.40 -3.03
CA ASN A 49 -7.11 -8.12 -1.98
C ASN A 49 -5.66 -8.22 -2.52
N ILE A 50 -5.35 -9.23 -3.33
CA ILE A 50 -4.03 -9.33 -3.99
C ILE A 50 -3.82 -8.16 -4.96
N GLN A 51 -4.83 -7.77 -5.74
CA GLN A 51 -4.71 -6.60 -6.61
C GLN A 51 -4.44 -5.32 -5.80
N LYS A 52 -5.11 -5.11 -4.66
CA LYS A 52 -4.90 -3.94 -3.78
C LYS A 52 -3.48 -3.92 -3.24
N PHE A 53 -2.99 -5.06 -2.78
CA PHE A 53 -1.61 -5.24 -2.34
C PHE A 53 -0.61 -4.91 -3.46
N VAL A 54 -0.80 -5.46 -4.66
CA VAL A 54 0.10 -5.18 -5.79
C VAL A 54 0.04 -3.71 -6.19
N GLN A 55 -1.13 -3.05 -6.16
CA GLN A 55 -1.24 -1.61 -6.42
C GLN A 55 -0.40 -0.81 -5.43
N PHE A 56 -0.52 -1.12 -4.13
CA PHE A 56 0.23 -0.47 -3.07
C PHE A 56 1.73 -0.68 -3.27
N GLN A 57 2.18 -1.93 -3.36
CA GLN A 57 3.59 -2.28 -3.48
C GLN A 57 4.23 -1.71 -4.75
N LEU A 58 3.52 -1.75 -5.89
CA LEU A 58 4.04 -1.15 -7.12
C LEU A 58 4.18 0.37 -6.98
N THR A 59 3.24 1.04 -6.32
CA THR A 59 3.32 2.49 -6.08
C THR A 59 4.55 2.82 -5.25
N VAL A 60 4.75 2.15 -4.11
CA VAL A 60 5.90 2.38 -3.21
C VAL A 60 7.21 2.20 -3.98
N ASN A 61 7.35 1.10 -4.73
CA ASN A 61 8.57 0.80 -5.47
C ASN A 61 8.83 1.78 -6.62
N VAL A 62 7.80 2.14 -7.40
CA VAL A 62 7.92 3.12 -8.49
C VAL A 62 8.33 4.48 -7.94
N VAL A 63 7.74 4.94 -6.83
CA VAL A 63 8.12 6.22 -6.23
C VAL A 63 9.53 6.18 -5.70
N ALA A 64 9.88 5.15 -4.92
CA ALA A 64 11.22 5.00 -4.37
C ALA A 64 12.28 5.01 -5.46
N LEU A 65 12.03 4.32 -6.57
CA LEU A 65 12.92 4.29 -7.73
C LEU A 65 13.04 5.69 -8.36
N ILE A 66 11.92 6.31 -8.75
CA ILE A 66 11.93 7.59 -9.49
C ILE A 66 12.59 8.68 -8.64
N VAL A 67 12.24 8.80 -7.37
CA VAL A 67 12.75 9.84 -6.47
C VAL A 67 14.25 9.69 -6.23
N ASN A 68 14.72 8.49 -5.91
CA ASN A 68 16.14 8.28 -5.65
C ASN A 68 16.96 8.41 -6.93
N PHE A 69 16.46 7.89 -8.06
CA PHE A 69 17.13 7.99 -9.35
C PHE A 69 17.21 9.46 -9.81
N SER A 70 16.10 10.20 -9.77
CA SER A 70 16.08 11.61 -10.18
C SER A 70 16.99 12.46 -9.29
N SER A 71 16.97 12.24 -7.98
CA SER A 71 17.81 12.98 -7.05
C SER A 71 19.29 12.66 -7.24
N ALA A 72 19.63 11.38 -7.44
CA ALA A 72 21.00 10.98 -7.71
C ALA A 72 21.53 11.63 -9.00
N CYS A 73 20.70 11.74 -10.05
CA CYS A 73 21.10 12.41 -11.29
C CYS A 73 21.23 13.94 -11.16
N LEU A 74 20.37 14.59 -10.37
CA LEU A 74 20.27 16.06 -10.32
C LEU A 74 21.13 16.68 -9.22
N ILE A 75 21.22 16.03 -8.05
CA ILE A 75 21.90 16.52 -6.85
C ILE A 75 23.21 15.73 -6.60
N GLY A 76 23.36 14.54 -7.20
CA GLY A 76 24.51 13.66 -6.98
C GLY A 76 24.41 12.80 -5.71
N SER A 77 23.32 12.93 -4.94
CA SER A 77 23.05 12.13 -3.75
C SER A 77 21.58 11.72 -3.68
N ALA A 78 21.34 10.51 -3.15
CA ALA A 78 19.99 9.99 -2.94
C ALA A 78 19.45 10.44 -1.57
N PRO A 79 18.19 10.91 -1.48
CA PRO A 79 17.60 11.37 -0.22
C PRO A 79 17.37 10.23 0.77
N LEU A 80 17.10 9.04 0.25
CA LEU A 80 16.78 7.86 1.03
C LEU A 80 17.98 6.90 0.99
N THR A 81 18.44 6.51 2.17
CA THR A 81 19.54 5.55 2.27
C THR A 81 19.07 4.13 1.95
N ALA A 82 20.00 3.23 1.63
CA ALA A 82 19.67 1.82 1.37
C ALA A 82 18.95 1.16 2.56
N VAL A 83 19.31 1.51 3.81
CA VAL A 83 18.67 0.99 5.02
C VAL A 83 17.23 1.50 5.15
N GLN A 84 16.99 2.78 4.84
CA GLN A 84 15.65 3.38 4.87
C GLN A 84 14.73 2.76 3.80
N LEU A 85 15.26 2.48 2.61
CA LEU A 85 14.52 1.78 1.57
C LEU A 85 14.23 0.32 1.95
N LEU A 86 15.18 -0.36 2.58
CA LEU A 86 14.98 -1.71 3.09
C LEU A 86 13.89 -1.73 4.18
N TRP A 87 13.89 -0.76 5.09
CA TRP A 87 12.83 -0.60 6.09
C TRP A 87 11.43 -0.54 5.46
N VAL A 88 11.28 0.32 4.45
CA VAL A 88 10.00 0.47 3.73
C VAL A 88 9.62 -0.83 3.00
N ASN A 89 10.54 -1.39 2.21
CA ASN A 89 10.24 -2.57 1.38
C ASN A 89 10.13 -3.89 2.16
N MET A 90 10.74 -3.99 3.34
CA MET A 90 10.76 -5.24 4.13
C MET A 90 9.71 -5.23 5.24
N ILE A 91 9.52 -4.11 5.94
CA ILE A 91 8.69 -4.09 7.15
C ILE A 91 7.36 -3.40 6.86
N MET A 92 7.39 -2.20 6.28
CA MET A 92 6.13 -1.51 5.96
C MET A 92 5.33 -2.27 4.89
N ASP A 93 5.98 -2.72 3.82
CA ASP A 93 5.32 -3.48 2.76
C ASP A 93 4.76 -4.82 3.27
N THR A 94 5.44 -5.51 4.18
CA THR A 94 4.94 -6.79 4.71
C THR A 94 3.77 -6.60 5.67
N LEU A 95 3.83 -5.57 6.52
CA LEU A 95 2.72 -5.19 7.39
C LEU A 95 1.51 -4.74 6.54
N GLY A 96 1.73 -3.89 5.53
CA GLY A 96 0.67 -3.45 4.62
C GLY A 96 0.09 -4.59 3.78
N ALA A 97 0.92 -5.57 3.37
CA ALA A 97 0.46 -6.79 2.72
C ALA A 97 -0.52 -7.56 3.61
N LEU A 98 -0.18 -7.73 4.90
CA LEU A 98 -1.03 -8.40 5.87
C LEU A 98 -2.35 -7.65 6.07
N ALA A 99 -2.30 -6.33 6.20
CA ALA A 99 -3.48 -5.47 6.34
C ALA A 99 -4.44 -5.58 5.15
N LEU A 100 -3.91 -5.52 3.92
CA LEU A 100 -4.72 -5.56 2.69
C LEU A 100 -5.17 -6.99 2.32
N ALA A 101 -4.40 -8.02 2.68
CA ALA A 101 -4.76 -9.41 2.41
C ALA A 101 -5.91 -9.90 3.30
N THR A 102 -5.99 -9.42 4.54
CA THR A 102 -6.94 -9.88 5.57
C THR A 102 -8.30 -9.19 5.52
N GLU A 103 -8.57 -8.37 4.50
CA GLU A 103 -9.86 -7.69 4.39
C GLU A 103 -11.02 -8.66 4.13
N PRO A 104 -12.10 -8.61 4.93
CA PRO A 104 -13.24 -9.50 4.78
C PRO A 104 -14.05 -9.21 3.50
N PRO A 105 -14.75 -10.22 2.95
CA PRO A 105 -15.49 -10.08 1.71
C PRO A 105 -16.75 -9.19 1.89
N ASN A 106 -16.76 -8.02 1.27
CA ASN A 106 -17.93 -7.15 1.22
C ASN A 106 -18.99 -7.65 0.20
N ASP A 107 -20.28 -7.63 0.56
CA ASP A 107 -21.39 -8.06 -0.31
C ASP A 107 -21.50 -7.25 -1.61
N GLU A 108 -21.03 -6.00 -1.60
CA GLU A 108 -21.02 -5.17 -2.79
C GLU A 108 -20.01 -5.65 -3.85
N LEU A 109 -19.04 -6.49 -3.47
CA LEU A 109 -18.12 -7.14 -4.41
C LEU A 109 -18.88 -8.04 -5.40
N MET A 110 -20.02 -8.60 -5.01
CA MET A 110 -20.83 -9.44 -5.89
C MET A 110 -21.58 -8.66 -6.97
N LYS A 111 -21.84 -7.36 -6.75
CA LYS A 111 -22.53 -6.48 -7.72
C LYS A 111 -21.62 -6.02 -8.85
N ARG A 112 -20.30 -6.13 -8.70
CA ARG A 112 -19.34 -5.76 -9.74
C ARG A 112 -19.34 -6.81 -10.87
N THR A 113 -19.12 -6.38 -12.10
CA THR A 113 -18.93 -7.28 -13.24
C THR A 113 -17.72 -8.21 -13.00
N PRO A 114 -17.82 -9.50 -13.36
CA PRO A 114 -16.72 -10.45 -13.17
C PRO A 114 -15.51 -10.04 -14.00
N VAL A 115 -14.31 -10.10 -13.41
CA VAL A 115 -13.07 -9.76 -14.09
C VAL A 115 -12.88 -10.69 -15.29
N GLY A 116 -12.85 -10.11 -16.49
CA GLY A 116 -12.85 -10.84 -17.75
C GLY A 116 -11.62 -11.74 -17.92
N ARG A 117 -11.80 -12.86 -18.62
CA ARG A 117 -10.78 -13.89 -18.87
C ARG A 117 -9.59 -13.44 -19.73
N LYS A 118 -9.61 -12.21 -20.25
CA LYS A 118 -8.54 -11.55 -21.03
C LYS A 118 -8.13 -10.17 -20.48
N GLY A 119 -8.65 -9.77 -19.32
CA GLY A 119 -8.28 -8.49 -18.70
C GLY A 119 -6.86 -8.54 -18.11
N ASN A 120 -6.12 -7.44 -18.24
CA ASN A 120 -4.80 -7.27 -17.61
C ASN A 120 -4.94 -7.38 -16.08
N PHE A 121 -3.95 -7.99 -15.42
CA PHE A 121 -3.93 -8.12 -13.96
C PHE A 121 -3.86 -6.74 -13.27
N ILE A 122 -3.09 -5.82 -13.85
CA ILE A 122 -3.07 -4.40 -13.49
C ILE A 122 -4.07 -3.69 -14.41
N SER A 123 -5.16 -3.18 -13.85
CA SER A 123 -6.18 -2.45 -14.61
C SER A 123 -5.73 -1.02 -14.93
N ASN A 124 -6.33 -0.40 -15.94
CA ASN A 124 -6.07 1.02 -16.25
C ASN A 124 -6.37 1.93 -15.04
N THR A 125 -7.39 1.58 -14.24
CA THR A 125 -7.71 2.22 -12.97
C THR A 125 -6.56 2.14 -11.96
N MET A 126 -5.93 0.97 -11.81
CA MET A 126 -4.76 0.81 -10.94
C MET A 126 -3.60 1.67 -11.44
N TRP A 127 -3.31 1.65 -12.75
CA TRP A 127 -2.26 2.47 -13.34
C TRP A 127 -2.47 3.97 -13.12
N ARG A 128 -3.69 4.47 -13.31
CA ARG A 128 -4.03 5.87 -13.00
C ARG A 128 -3.73 6.21 -11.54
N ASN A 129 -4.16 5.36 -10.61
CA ASN A 129 -3.93 5.59 -9.18
C ASN A 129 -2.44 5.58 -8.84
N ILE A 130 -1.70 4.60 -9.38
CA ILE A 130 -0.24 4.44 -9.19
C ILE A 130 0.49 5.68 -9.73
N MET A 131 0.21 6.10 -10.96
CA MET A 131 0.86 7.25 -11.58
C MET A 131 0.51 8.56 -10.88
N GLY A 132 -0.74 8.75 -10.47
CA GLY A 132 -1.17 9.95 -9.75
C GLY A 132 -0.52 10.09 -8.38
N GLN A 133 -0.45 8.99 -7.62
CA GLN A 133 0.30 8.95 -6.35
C GLN A 133 1.79 9.14 -6.57
N ALA A 134 2.34 8.51 -7.61
CA ALA A 134 3.77 8.60 -7.87
C ALA A 134 4.20 10.02 -8.24
N LEU A 135 3.43 10.70 -9.08
CA LEU A 135 3.66 12.10 -9.43
C LEU A 135 3.54 13.01 -8.20
N TYR A 136 2.52 12.81 -7.36
CA TYR A 136 2.37 13.59 -6.13
C TYR A 136 3.57 13.42 -5.19
N GLN A 137 3.94 12.18 -4.86
CA GLN A 137 5.03 11.92 -3.93
C GLN A 137 6.38 12.39 -4.49
N PHE A 138 6.59 12.25 -5.80
CA PHE A 138 7.74 12.82 -6.49
C PHE A 138 7.82 14.34 -6.32
N LEU A 139 6.73 15.07 -6.60
CA LEU A 139 6.70 16.53 -6.47
C LEU A 139 6.91 16.99 -5.03
N VAL A 140 6.32 16.30 -4.06
CA VAL A 140 6.50 16.58 -2.63
C VAL A 140 7.95 16.41 -2.22
N ILE A 141 8.58 15.28 -2.55
CA ILE A 141 9.97 15.03 -2.15
C ILE A 141 10.92 15.97 -2.90
N TRP A 142 10.69 16.20 -4.19
CA TRP A 142 11.44 17.18 -4.97
C TRP A 142 11.38 18.59 -4.35
N TYR A 143 10.19 19.00 -3.90
CA TYR A 143 10.00 20.27 -3.20
C TYR A 143 10.73 20.30 -1.86
N LEU A 144 10.64 19.23 -1.07
CA LEU A 144 11.37 19.10 0.20
C LEU A 144 12.89 19.11 -0.01
N GLN A 145 13.42 18.49 -1.05
CA GLN A 145 14.84 18.54 -1.38
C GLN A 145 15.29 19.95 -1.77
N SER A 146 14.48 20.64 -2.58
CA SER A 146 14.83 21.96 -3.10
C SER A 146 14.66 23.09 -2.09
N ARG A 147 13.64 23.01 -1.22
CA ARG A 147 13.22 24.11 -0.32
C ARG A 147 13.00 23.68 1.13
N GLY A 148 13.22 22.42 1.48
CA GLY A 148 12.96 21.89 2.81
C GLY A 148 13.79 22.54 3.91
N LYS A 149 15.06 22.91 3.65
CA LYS A 149 15.90 23.62 4.64
C LYS A 149 15.25 24.93 5.08
N ARG A 150 14.77 25.72 4.11
CA ARG A 150 14.06 26.98 4.38
C ARG A 150 12.66 26.76 4.98
N LEU A 151 11.96 25.71 4.54
CA LEU A 151 10.61 25.40 5.03
C LEU A 151 10.59 24.97 6.49
N PHE A 152 11.65 24.29 6.95
CA PHE A 152 11.76 23.79 8.31
C PHE A 152 12.67 24.64 9.21
N TRP A 153 13.01 25.87 8.78
CA TRP A 153 13.92 26.77 9.49
C TRP A 153 15.22 26.08 9.93
N ILE A 154 15.78 25.26 9.05
CA ILE A 154 17.06 24.58 9.29
C ILE A 154 18.18 25.55 8.90
N ASP A 155 19.06 25.86 9.84
CA ASP A 155 20.23 26.69 9.59
C ASP A 155 21.17 26.00 8.59
N GLU A 156 21.30 26.57 7.38
CA GLU A 156 22.11 25.99 6.30
C GLU A 156 23.61 25.87 6.63
N GLY A 157 24.08 26.55 7.69
CA GLY A 157 25.45 26.48 8.19
C GLY A 157 25.69 25.41 9.27
N ALA A 158 24.67 24.70 9.73
CA ALA A 158 24.82 23.62 10.70
C ALA A 158 25.37 22.35 10.00
N ALA A 159 26.38 21.71 10.60
CA ALA A 159 27.01 20.50 10.07
C ALA A 159 26.00 19.34 9.85
N ASP A 160 24.90 19.33 10.61
CA ASP A 160 23.87 18.28 10.58
C ASP A 160 22.65 18.65 9.72
N ALA A 161 22.66 19.79 9.01
CA ALA A 161 21.50 20.29 8.27
C ALA A 161 20.99 19.30 7.20
N ASP A 162 21.91 18.64 6.49
CA ASP A 162 21.56 17.63 5.47
C ASP A 162 21.00 16.35 6.09
N LEU A 163 21.52 15.94 7.25
CA LEU A 163 21.04 14.76 7.97
C LEU A 163 19.61 14.96 8.50
N VAL A 164 19.33 16.14 9.05
CA VAL A 164 17.97 16.53 9.50
C VAL A 164 17.01 16.54 8.30
N LEU A 165 17.41 17.14 7.17
CA LEU A 165 16.58 17.19 5.97
C LEU A 165 16.27 15.79 5.43
N ASN A 166 17.27 14.92 5.31
CA ASN A 166 17.08 13.54 4.86
C ASN A 166 16.16 12.77 5.81
N THR A 167 16.25 13.02 7.12
CA THR A 167 15.34 12.41 8.10
C THR A 167 13.90 12.89 7.92
N VAL A 168 13.69 14.18 7.67
CA VAL A 168 12.35 14.74 7.36
C VAL A 168 11.81 14.12 6.07
N ILE A 169 12.63 14.00 5.02
CA ILE A 169 12.23 13.38 3.75
C ILE A 169 11.84 11.91 3.96
N PHE A 170 12.66 11.15 4.70
CA PHE A 170 12.36 9.77 5.05
C PHE A 170 11.05 9.64 5.83
N ASN A 171 10.85 10.47 6.85
CA ASN A 171 9.64 10.42 7.66
C ASN A 171 8.39 10.81 6.86
N CYS A 172 8.50 11.86 6.05
CA CYS A 172 7.44 12.28 5.14
C CYS A 172 7.10 11.18 4.13
N PHE A 173 8.10 10.50 3.55
CA PHE A 173 7.90 9.41 2.61
C PHE A 173 7.15 8.24 3.26
N VAL A 174 7.53 7.86 4.49
CA VAL A 174 6.84 6.82 5.26
C VAL A 174 5.37 7.20 5.50
N PHE A 175 5.08 8.42 5.95
CA PHE A 175 3.69 8.83 6.15
C PHE A 175 2.89 8.88 4.84
N CYS A 176 3.50 9.33 3.74
CA CYS A 176 2.88 9.23 2.42
C CYS A 176 2.49 7.78 2.08
N GLN A 177 3.32 6.78 2.44
CA GLN A 177 2.97 5.38 2.23
C GLN A 177 1.85 4.90 3.15
N VAL A 178 1.85 5.27 4.43
CA VAL A 178 0.75 4.95 5.36
C VAL A 178 -0.60 5.46 4.81
N PHE A 179 -0.65 6.68 4.30
CA PHE A 179 -1.86 7.20 3.67
C PHE A 179 -2.15 6.58 2.29
N ASN A 180 -1.13 6.20 1.53
CA ASN A 180 -1.31 5.49 0.28
C ASN A 180 -1.85 4.06 0.48
N GLU A 181 -1.49 3.39 1.58
CA GLU A 181 -2.03 2.10 2.00
C GLU A 181 -3.54 2.20 2.21
N VAL A 182 -3.95 3.22 2.98
CA VAL A 182 -5.36 3.57 3.17
C VAL A 182 -6.04 3.81 1.82
N ASN A 183 -5.44 4.61 0.92
CA ASN A 183 -5.99 4.87 -0.41
C ASN A 183 -6.10 3.62 -1.30
N SER A 184 -5.17 2.68 -1.18
CA SER A 184 -5.10 1.44 -1.97
C SER A 184 -6.13 0.40 -1.52
N ARG A 185 -6.66 0.54 -0.30
CA ARG A 185 -7.78 -0.25 0.23
C ARG A 185 -9.03 -0.23 -0.66
N GLU A 186 -9.27 0.88 -1.37
CA GLU A 186 -10.43 1.04 -2.26
C GLU A 186 -9.99 1.64 -3.60
N MET A 187 -9.87 0.82 -4.65
CA MET A 187 -9.30 1.26 -5.94
C MET A 187 -10.15 2.27 -6.71
N GLU A 188 -11.47 2.19 -6.60
CA GLU A 188 -12.41 3.01 -7.40
C GLU A 188 -13.26 3.94 -6.56
N ARG A 189 -13.46 3.63 -5.28
CA ARG A 189 -14.34 4.43 -4.43
C ARG A 189 -13.62 5.63 -3.87
N VAL A 190 -14.36 6.74 -3.85
CA VAL A 190 -13.92 8.02 -3.27
C VAL A 190 -13.94 7.98 -1.74
N ASN A 191 -14.88 7.24 -1.13
CA ASN A 191 -15.00 7.11 0.33
C ASN A 191 -14.04 6.04 0.89
N VAL A 192 -12.77 6.38 0.96
CA VAL A 192 -11.69 5.50 1.48
C VAL A 192 -11.83 5.25 2.99
N PHE A 193 -12.40 6.21 3.74
CA PHE A 193 -12.55 6.14 5.20
C PHE A 193 -13.65 5.21 5.69
N ARG A 194 -14.56 4.77 4.81
CA ARG A 194 -15.71 3.98 5.24
C ARG A 194 -15.27 2.58 5.69
N GLY A 195 -15.56 2.23 6.94
CA GLY A 195 -15.28 0.91 7.51
C GLY A 195 -13.80 0.63 7.77
N ILE A 196 -12.93 1.66 7.88
CA ILE A 196 -11.53 1.47 8.29
C ILE A 196 -11.46 0.92 9.71
N LEU A 197 -12.27 1.47 10.61
CA LEU A 197 -12.31 1.08 12.02
C LEU A 197 -12.99 -0.27 12.27
N ASP A 198 -13.71 -0.81 11.27
CA ASP A 198 -14.36 -2.11 11.39
C ASP A 198 -13.36 -3.27 11.22
N ASN A 199 -12.19 -3.01 10.61
CA ASN A 199 -11.12 -4.00 10.47
C ASN A 199 -10.03 -3.78 11.51
N ASN A 200 -10.14 -4.49 12.64
CA ASN A 200 -9.16 -4.42 13.74
C ASN A 200 -7.72 -4.75 13.29
N VAL A 201 -7.54 -5.65 12.31
CA VAL A 201 -6.21 -6.00 11.79
C VAL A 201 -5.59 -4.82 11.05
N PHE A 202 -6.38 -4.13 10.24
CA PHE A 202 -5.93 -2.94 9.50
C PHE A 202 -5.53 -1.80 10.44
N VAL A 203 -6.35 -1.52 11.46
CA VAL A 203 -6.04 -0.49 12.47
C VAL A 203 -4.80 -0.86 13.29
N MET A 204 -4.67 -2.14 13.67
CA MET A 204 -3.50 -2.64 14.39
C MET A 204 -2.22 -2.49 13.57
N VAL A 205 -2.26 -2.83 12.28
CA VAL A 205 -1.14 -2.67 11.35
C VAL A 205 -0.74 -1.20 11.24
N LEU A 206 -1.68 -0.30 10.92
CA LEU A 206 -1.39 1.14 10.81
C LEU A 206 -0.79 1.71 12.11
N GLY A 207 -1.37 1.34 13.26
CA GLY A 207 -0.85 1.73 14.57
C GLY A 207 0.57 1.22 14.81
N SER A 208 0.83 -0.05 14.49
CA SER A 208 2.17 -0.64 14.63
C SER A 208 3.20 0.04 13.73
N THR A 209 2.83 0.40 12.49
CA THR A 209 3.72 1.11 11.55
C THR A 209 4.12 2.48 12.09
N VAL A 210 3.17 3.23 12.66
CA VAL A 210 3.47 4.54 13.26
C VAL A 210 4.37 4.40 14.50
N VAL A 211 4.12 3.40 15.35
CA VAL A 211 4.96 3.12 16.53
C VAL A 211 6.39 2.75 16.11
N PHE A 212 6.54 1.83 15.14
CA PHE A 212 7.86 1.47 14.66
C PHE A 212 8.57 2.64 13.98
N GLN A 213 7.84 3.48 13.24
CA GLN A 213 8.40 4.68 12.63
C GLN A 213 8.89 5.68 13.69
N PHE A 214 8.18 5.81 14.82
CA PHE A 214 8.65 6.61 15.94
C PHE A 214 9.93 6.02 16.55
N VAL A 215 9.97 4.71 16.77
CA VAL A 215 11.14 4.01 17.33
C VAL A 215 12.36 4.15 16.42
N ILE A 216 12.22 3.97 15.10
CA ILE A 216 13.37 4.02 14.19
C ILE A 216 13.97 5.43 14.11
N VAL A 217 13.12 6.46 14.07
CA VAL A 217 13.55 7.86 13.96
C VAL A 217 14.13 8.37 15.29
N GLN A 218 13.50 8.06 16.43
CA GLN A 218 13.86 8.64 17.72
C GLN A 218 14.95 7.85 18.46
N CYS A 219 14.96 6.51 18.33
CA CYS A 219 15.83 5.63 19.11
C CYS A 219 16.94 4.96 18.28
N LEU A 220 16.74 4.72 16.98
CA LEU A 220 17.70 4.00 16.11
C LEU A 220 18.43 4.93 15.12
N GLY A 221 18.67 6.19 15.51
CA GLY A 221 19.31 7.19 14.65
C GLY A 221 20.66 6.76 14.05
N SER A 222 21.49 6.07 14.84
CA SER A 222 22.80 5.57 14.38
C SER A 222 22.70 4.44 13.35
N PHE A 223 21.65 3.63 13.39
CA PHE A 223 21.44 2.54 12.44
C PHE A 223 20.77 3.02 11.15
N ALA A 224 19.79 3.92 11.26
CA ALA A 224 19.00 4.41 10.13
C ALA A 224 19.58 5.68 9.47
N ASN A 225 20.69 6.21 9.97
CA ASN A 225 21.21 7.54 9.63
C ASN A 225 20.11 8.60 9.74
N THR A 226 19.45 8.66 10.89
CA THR A 226 18.38 9.63 11.19
C THR A 226 18.68 10.45 12.43
N THR A 227 18.16 11.67 12.48
CA THR A 227 18.20 12.52 13.67
C THR A 227 16.85 12.59 14.37
N PRO A 228 16.82 12.72 15.71
CA PRO A 228 15.57 12.92 16.44
C PRO A 228 14.82 14.15 15.92
N LEU A 229 13.58 13.97 15.48
CA LEU A 229 12.75 15.04 14.94
C LEU A 229 11.95 15.73 16.05
N SER A 230 11.76 17.04 15.90
CA SER A 230 10.88 17.81 16.79
C SER A 230 9.40 17.50 16.52
N LEU A 231 8.54 17.75 17.52
CA LEU A 231 7.09 17.56 17.38
C LEU A 231 6.50 18.33 16.18
N ALA A 232 7.00 19.55 15.92
CA ALA A 232 6.56 20.36 14.79
C ALA A 232 6.89 19.70 13.44
N GLN A 233 8.08 19.12 13.30
CA GLN A 233 8.49 18.39 12.10
C GLN A 233 7.66 17.11 11.90
N TRP A 234 7.35 16.38 12.98
CA TRP A 234 6.45 15.23 12.94
C TRP A 234 5.06 15.62 12.42
N VAL A 235 4.45 16.65 13.02
CA VAL A 235 3.12 17.13 12.60
C VAL A 235 3.13 17.57 11.14
N ALA A 236 4.18 18.27 10.69
CA ALA A 236 4.31 18.67 9.30
C ALA A 236 4.42 17.45 8.36
N CYS A 237 5.20 16.42 8.70
CA CYS A 237 5.31 15.20 7.89
C CYS A 237 3.95 14.48 7.78
N VAL A 238 3.23 14.36 8.89
CA VAL A 238 1.88 13.78 8.91
C VAL A 238 0.92 14.62 8.07
N ALA A 239 0.96 15.94 8.18
CA ALA A 239 0.12 16.85 7.41
C ALA A 239 0.39 16.74 5.90
N ILE A 240 1.67 16.67 5.50
CA ILE A 240 2.03 16.46 4.09
C ILE A 240 1.48 15.13 3.61
N GLY A 241 1.70 14.03 4.34
CA GLY A 241 1.13 12.73 3.97
C GLY A 241 -0.39 12.76 3.85
N PHE A 242 -1.07 13.47 4.76
CA PHE A 242 -2.53 13.60 4.77
C PHE A 242 -3.04 14.32 3.51
N VAL A 243 -2.32 15.33 2.99
CA VAL A 243 -2.64 16.01 1.73
C VAL A 243 -2.59 15.06 0.52
N GLY A 244 -1.86 13.94 0.62
CA GLY A 244 -1.88 12.89 -0.39
C GLY A 244 -3.24 12.21 -0.57
N MET A 245 -4.10 12.19 0.47
CA MET A 245 -5.44 11.60 0.40
C MET A 245 -6.44 12.37 -0.47
N PRO A 246 -6.67 13.69 -0.30
CA PRO A 246 -7.57 14.43 -1.18
C PRO A 246 -7.08 14.42 -2.63
N ILE A 247 -5.76 14.40 -2.86
CA ILE A 247 -5.19 14.26 -4.20
C ILE A 247 -5.47 12.86 -4.77
N ALA A 248 -5.35 11.80 -3.97
CA ALA A 248 -5.76 10.45 -4.37
C ALA A 248 -7.22 10.40 -4.80
N VAL A 249 -8.10 11.08 -4.05
CA VAL A 249 -9.52 11.19 -4.36
C VAL A 249 -9.73 11.94 -5.68
N ALA A 250 -9.05 13.06 -5.89
CA ALA A 250 -9.13 13.83 -7.14
C ALA A 250 -8.67 12.99 -8.35
N VAL A 251 -7.58 12.23 -8.20
CA VAL A 251 -7.09 11.31 -9.23
C VAL A 251 -8.15 10.24 -9.52
N LYS A 252 -8.82 9.69 -8.50
CA LYS A 252 -9.88 8.70 -8.69
C LYS A 252 -11.11 9.22 -9.45
N MET A 253 -11.37 10.54 -9.40
CA MET A 253 -12.48 11.16 -10.13
C MET A 253 -12.24 11.29 -11.64
N VAL A 254 -10.98 11.22 -12.11
CA VAL A 254 -10.66 11.29 -13.54
C VAL A 254 -11.09 9.98 -14.21
N PRO A 255 -12.08 9.96 -15.11
CA PRO A 255 -12.54 8.74 -15.75
C PRO A 255 -11.42 8.12 -16.60
N VAL A 256 -11.34 6.78 -16.59
CA VAL A 256 -10.40 6.02 -17.41
C VAL A 256 -11.20 4.94 -18.10
N GLU A 257 -11.14 4.95 -19.43
CA GLU A 257 -11.76 3.95 -20.29
C GLU A 257 -10.89 2.68 -20.42
#